data_AF-A0A7V4GWS8-F1
#
_entry.id   AF-A0A7V4GWS8-F1
#
_cell.length_a   1.000
_cell.length_b   1.000
_cell.length_c   1.000
_cell.angle_alpha   90.00
_cell.angle_beta   90.00
_cell.angle_gamma   90.00
#
_symmetry.space_group_name_H-M   'P 1'
#
loop_
_entity.id
_entity.type
_entity.pdbx_description
1 polymer ?
#
loop_
_entity_poly.entity_id
_entity_poly.type
_entity_poly.pdbx_seq_one_letter_code
_entity_poly.pdbx_strand_id
1 'polypeptide(L)'
;AAGFATGNYIGLLIEEKLAMGVVMLRIITLRPIPELIEKLNKAGYGSTQMNADGTKGKVFITFTIIPRSELNTALGFVREIEPDAFITTEDIRMVSKGVFPASGGGSSKINPFKWWRKGI
;
A
#
# COMPACT_ATOMS: atom_id res chain seq x y z
N ALA A 1 14.18 36.00 5.14
CA ALA A 1 13.03 35.22 5.63
C ALA A 1 12.49 34.21 4.61
N ALA A 2 12.40 34.54 3.31
CA ALA A 2 11.80 33.67 2.29
C ALA A 2 12.38 32.24 2.21
N GLY A 3 13.70 32.06 2.31
CA GLY A 3 14.33 30.73 2.22
C GLY A 3 13.93 29.77 3.35
N PHE A 4 13.68 30.28 4.56
CA PHE A 4 13.22 29.48 5.69
C PHE A 4 11.75 29.05 5.52
N ALA A 5 10.91 29.95 5.00
CA ALA A 5 9.52 29.63 4.68
C ALA A 5 9.41 28.58 3.57
N THR A 6 10.22 28.70 2.51
CA THR A 6 10.29 27.69 1.44
C THR A 6 10.80 26.34 1.95
N GLY A 7 11.80 26.34 2.84
CA GLY A 7 12.30 25.12 3.49
C GLY A 7 11.23 24.39 4.29
N ASN A 8 10.47 25.12 5.11
CA ASN A 8 9.34 24.54 5.86
C ASN A 8 8.22 24.02 4.95
N TYR A 9 7.90 24.73 3.86
CA TYR A 9 6.88 24.29 2.92
C TYR A 9 7.29 22.99 2.20
N ILE A 10 8.53 22.91 1.73
CA ILE A 10 9.06 21.67 1.14
C ILE A 10 9.13 20.54 2.18
N GLY A 11 9.51 20.85 3.42
CA GLY A 11 9.50 19.89 4.54
C GLY A 11 8.11 19.31 4.79
N LEU A 12 7.09 20.16 4.85
CA LEU A 12 5.69 19.77 5.03
C LEU A 12 5.21 18.85 3.89
N LEU A 13 5.54 19.17 2.64
CA LEU A 13 5.16 18.33 1.48
C LEU A 13 5.85 16.95 1.50
N ILE A 14 7.09 16.88 1.99
CA ILE A 14 7.81 15.62 2.16
C ILE A 14 7.19 14.81 3.31
N GLU A 15 6.88 15.46 4.43
CA GLU A 15 6.19 14.83 5.57
C GLU A 15 4.80 14.31 5.19
N GLU A 16 4.00 15.08 4.46
CA GLU A 16 2.69 14.63 3.93
C GLU A 16 2.84 13.40 3.03
N LYS A 17 3.87 13.37 2.19
CA LYS A 17 4.15 12.23 1.29
C LYS A 17 4.65 11.00 2.04
N LEU A 18 5.42 11.19 3.12
CA LEU A 18 5.84 10.11 4.02
C LEU A 18 4.68 9.60 4.89
N ALA A 19 3.75 10.49 5.28
CA ALA A 19 2.55 10.15 6.04
C ALA A 19 1.59 9.23 5.26
N MET A 20 1.61 9.26 3.91
CA MET A 20 0.88 8.31 3.05
C MET A 20 1.47 6.89 2.99
N GLY A 21 2.52 6.58 3.77
CA GLY A 21 3.35 5.37 3.67
C GLY A 21 2.62 4.02 3.54
N VAL A 22 3.38 3.00 3.18
CA VAL A 22 2.87 1.64 3.00
C VAL A 22 3.10 0.76 4.23
N VAL A 23 2.24 -0.23 4.39
CA VAL A 23 2.37 -1.27 5.41
C VAL A 23 2.42 -2.63 4.73
N MET A 24 3.20 -3.55 5.29
CA MET A 24 3.14 -4.95 4.96
C MET A 24 2.12 -5.61 5.88
N LEU A 25 1.10 -6.22 5.28
CA LEU A 25 0.13 -7.08 5.95
C LEU A 25 0.58 -8.53 5.76
N ARG A 26 0.77 -9.25 6.87
CA ARG A 26 1.10 -10.67 6.90
C ARG A 26 -0.08 -11.44 7.50
N ILE A 27 -0.58 -12.40 6.74
CA ILE A 27 -1.75 -13.22 7.07
C ILE A 27 -1.28 -14.67 7.13
N ILE A 28 -1.52 -15.34 8.25
CA ILE A 28 -1.13 -16.73 8.48
C ILE A 28 -2.38 -17.58 8.65
N THR A 29 -2.49 -18.65 7.85
CA THR A 29 -3.64 -19.57 7.85
C THR A 29 -3.18 -21.02 7.95
N LEU A 30 -4.04 -21.89 8.49
CA LEU A 30 -3.75 -23.33 8.63
C LEU A 30 -3.97 -24.14 7.34
N ARG A 31 -4.67 -23.53 6.37
CA ARG A 31 -5.00 -24.12 5.06
C ARG A 31 -4.79 -23.09 3.95
N PRO A 32 -4.63 -23.49 2.68
CA PRO A 32 -4.65 -22.56 1.56
C PRO A 32 -6.01 -21.86 1.47
N ILE A 33 -6.00 -20.55 1.22
CA ILE A 33 -7.20 -19.74 1.00
C ILE A 33 -7.06 -19.00 -0.35
N PRO A 34 -7.28 -19.67 -1.50
CA PRO A 34 -7.12 -19.05 -2.82
C PRO A 34 -8.05 -17.86 -3.04
N GLU A 35 -9.26 -17.92 -2.49
CA GLU A 35 -10.27 -16.85 -2.57
C GLU A 35 -9.80 -15.55 -1.91
N LEU A 36 -9.01 -15.62 -0.82
CA LEU A 36 -8.42 -14.45 -0.17
C LEU A 36 -7.37 -13.80 -1.07
N ILE A 37 -6.49 -14.61 -1.68
CA ILE A 37 -5.48 -14.13 -2.63
C ILE A 37 -6.15 -13.44 -3.82
N GLU A 38 -7.18 -14.08 -4.38
CA GLU A 38 -7.94 -13.52 -5.50
C GLU A 38 -8.63 -12.21 -5.12
N LYS A 39 -9.26 -12.13 -3.94
CA LYS A 39 -9.92 -10.92 -3.43
C LYS A 39 -8.92 -9.77 -3.26
N LEU A 40 -7.77 -10.03 -2.65
CA LEU A 40 -6.70 -9.04 -2.47
C LEU A 40 -6.18 -8.56 -3.82
N ASN A 41 -5.88 -9.47 -4.75
CA ASN A 41 -5.37 -9.13 -6.08
C ASN A 41 -6.40 -8.33 -6.90
N LYS A 42 -7.70 -8.69 -6.83
CA LYS A 42 -8.79 -7.94 -7.49
C LYS A 42 -8.96 -6.53 -6.94
N ALA A 43 -8.64 -6.31 -5.66
CA ALA A 43 -8.60 -5.00 -5.03
C ALA A 43 -7.32 -4.19 -5.38
N GLY A 44 -6.41 -4.75 -6.19
CA GLY A 44 -5.15 -4.12 -6.56
C GLY A 44 -4.03 -4.28 -5.52
N TYR A 45 -4.23 -5.13 -4.52
CA TYR A 45 -3.23 -5.45 -3.51
C TYR A 45 -2.42 -6.67 -3.97
N GLY A 46 -1.24 -6.44 -4.54
CA GLY A 46 -0.36 -7.54 -4.93
C GLY A 46 -0.04 -8.42 -3.73
N SER A 47 -0.33 -9.72 -3.83
CA SER A 47 -0.13 -10.68 -2.74
C SER A 47 0.81 -11.82 -3.16
N THR A 48 1.62 -12.29 -2.21
CA THR A 48 2.53 -13.42 -2.37
C THR A 48 2.29 -14.41 -1.25
N GLN A 49 2.19 -15.70 -1.56
CA GLN A 49 2.00 -16.75 -0.56
C GLN A 49 3.19 -17.72 -0.54
N MET A 50 3.55 -18.20 0.65
CA MET A 50 4.52 -19.28 0.85
C MET A 50 4.02 -20.31 1.87
N ASN A 51 4.48 -21.55 1.72
CA ASN A 51 4.26 -22.62 2.68
C ASN A 51 5.33 -22.53 3.78
N ALA A 52 4.93 -22.69 5.04
CA ALA A 52 5.82 -22.60 6.19
C ALA A 52 5.45 -23.62 7.29
N ASP A 53 6.29 -23.71 8.31
CA ASP A 53 6.06 -24.52 9.51
C ASP A 53 5.85 -23.60 10.72
N GLY A 54 4.72 -23.76 11.39
CA GLY A 54 4.42 -23.17 12.69
C GLY A 54 4.58 -24.18 13.82
N THR A 55 4.38 -23.73 15.06
CA THR A 55 4.47 -24.60 16.25
C THR A 55 3.48 -25.76 16.23
N LYS A 56 2.34 -25.61 15.54
CA LYS A 56 1.28 -26.61 15.42
C LYS A 56 1.29 -27.37 14.08
N GLY A 57 2.34 -27.23 13.27
CA GLY A 57 2.48 -27.89 11.97
C GLY A 57 2.47 -26.91 10.79
N LYS A 58 2.12 -27.41 9.61
CA LYS A 58 2.17 -26.64 8.35
C LYS A 58 1.20 -25.46 8.39
N VAL A 59 1.66 -24.33 7.88
CA VAL A 59 0.88 -23.09 7.73
C VAL A 59 1.16 -22.45 6.37
N PHE A 60 0.30 -21.52 5.99
CA PHE A 60 0.43 -20.71 4.78
C PHE A 60 0.58 -19.25 5.20
N ILE A 61 1.59 -18.58 4.68
CA ILE A 61 1.85 -17.17 4.99
C ILE A 61 1.65 -16.37 3.72
N THR A 62 0.68 -15.46 3.74
CA THR A 62 0.41 -14.51 2.67
C THR A 62 0.90 -13.13 3.08
N PHE A 63 1.67 -12.49 2.21
CA PHE A 63 2.17 -11.12 2.36
C PHE A 63 1.51 -10.23 1.31
N THR A 64 1.10 -9.03 1.71
CA THR A 64 0.73 -7.98 0.77
C THR A 64 1.23 -6.63 1.27
N ILE A 65 1.65 -5.77 0.35
CA ILE A 65 2.09 -4.40 0.66
C ILE A 65 1.01 -3.47 0.15
N ILE A 66 0.43 -2.69 1.04
CA ILE A 66 -0.72 -1.82 0.76
C ILE A 66 -0.47 -0.40 1.29
N PRO A 67 -1.12 0.62 0.71
CA PRO A 67 -1.18 1.94 1.35
C PRO A 67 -1.74 1.81 2.77
N ARG A 68 -1.18 2.54 3.74
CA ARG A 68 -1.67 2.49 5.12
C ARG A 68 -3.15 2.87 5.24
N SER A 69 -3.64 3.74 4.36
CA SER A 69 -5.06 4.11 4.27
C SER A 69 -5.99 2.94 3.92
N GLU A 70 -5.48 1.94 3.21
CA GLU A 70 -6.22 0.76 2.75
C GLU A 70 -6.18 -0.41 3.75
N LEU A 71 -5.44 -0.27 4.86
CA LEU A 71 -5.24 -1.35 5.83
C LEU A 71 -6.57 -1.90 6.39
N ASN A 72 -7.49 -1.01 6.75
CA ASN A 72 -8.77 -1.43 7.31
C ASN A 72 -9.63 -2.19 6.28
N THR A 73 -9.59 -1.78 5.01
CA THR A 73 -10.27 -2.49 3.91
C THR A 73 -9.71 -3.90 3.73
N ALA A 74 -8.38 -4.02 3.67
CA ALA A 74 -7.72 -5.32 3.54
C ALA A 74 -7.99 -6.24 4.75
N LEU A 75 -7.95 -5.70 5.98
CA LEU A 75 -8.32 -6.45 7.18
C LEU A 75 -9.78 -6.91 7.15
N GLY A 76 -10.69 -6.11 6.58
CA GLY A 76 -12.08 -6.49 6.35
C GLY A 76 -12.20 -7.74 5.49
N PHE A 77 -11.50 -7.79 4.35
CA PHE A 77 -11.49 -8.97 3.48
C PHE A 77 -10.94 -10.22 4.17
N VAL A 78 -9.86 -10.08 4.95
CA VAL A 78 -9.29 -11.21 5.69
C VAL A 78 -10.29 -11.74 6.71
N ARG A 79 -10.91 -10.87 7.51
CA ARG A 79 -11.86 -11.27 8.56
C ARG A 79 -13.15 -11.84 8.01
N GLU A 80 -13.59 -11.41 6.84
CA GLU A 80 -14.76 -11.96 6.15
C GLU A 80 -14.50 -13.40 5.68
N ILE A 81 -13.30 -13.67 5.16
CA ILE A 81 -12.97 -14.93 4.51
C ILE A 81 -12.40 -15.96 5.51
N GLU A 82 -11.48 -15.54 6.38
CA GLU A 82 -10.83 -16.41 7.37
C GLU A 82 -10.72 -15.65 8.72
N PRO A 83 -11.79 -15.69 9.54
CA PRO A 83 -11.86 -14.99 10.82
C PRO A 83 -10.77 -15.40 11.82
N ASP A 84 -10.32 -16.65 11.75
CA ASP A 84 -9.31 -17.24 12.64
C ASP A 84 -7.86 -17.02 12.13
N ALA A 85 -7.68 -16.26 11.04
CA ALA A 85 -6.35 -15.96 10.51
C ALA A 85 -5.52 -15.18 11.53
N PHE A 86 -4.25 -15.56 11.69
CA PHE A 86 -3.31 -14.79 12.49
C PHE A 86 -2.68 -13.68 11.64
N ILE A 87 -2.83 -12.44 12.07
CA ILE A 87 -2.49 -11.26 11.28
C ILE A 87 -1.44 -10.41 11.99
N THR A 88 -0.43 -9.97 11.25
CA THR A 88 0.54 -8.96 11.72
C THR A 88 0.70 -7.85 10.68
N THR A 89 1.07 -6.66 11.14
CA THR A 89 1.38 -5.52 10.28
C THR A 89 2.80 -5.03 10.57
N GLU A 90 3.49 -4.60 9.52
CA GLU A 90 4.87 -4.12 9.60
C GLU A 90 5.03 -2.85 8.75
N ASP A 91 5.68 -1.84 9.32
CA ASP A 91 5.89 -0.56 8.66
C ASP A 91 7.05 -0.64 7.67
N ILE A 92 6.78 -0.29 6.40
CA ILE A 92 7.76 -0.39 5.34
C ILE A 92 8.37 0.98 5.04
N ARG A 93 9.69 1.08 5.19
CA ARG A 93 10.46 2.32 5.00
C ARG A 93 10.78 2.65 3.55
N MET A 94 10.81 1.64 2.67
CA MET A 94 11.12 1.82 1.25
C MET A 94 10.47 0.72 0.43
N VAL A 95 9.87 1.10 -0.70
CA VAL A 95 9.46 0.15 -1.74
C VAL A 95 10.06 0.57 -3.06
N SER A 96 10.76 -0.36 -3.73
CA SER A 96 11.37 -0.10 -5.04
C SER A 96 10.36 -0.23 -6.18
N LYS A 97 9.57 -1.31 -6.20
CA LYS A 97 8.52 -1.62 -7.20
C LYS A 97 7.43 -2.49 -6.57
N GLY A 98 6.20 -2.44 -7.07
CA GLY A 98 5.10 -3.27 -6.58
C GLY A 98 3.82 -3.07 -7.39
N VAL A 99 2.82 -3.92 -7.13
CA VAL A 99 1.44 -3.78 -7.64
C VAL A 99 0.63 -3.10 -6.54
N PHE A 100 0.17 -1.90 -6.82
CA PHE A 100 -0.59 -1.05 -5.90
C PHE A 100 -1.94 -0.66 -6.53
N PRO A 101 -2.98 -0.40 -5.71
CA PRO A 101 -4.27 0.03 -6.22
C PRO A 101 -4.13 1.33 -7.00
N ALA A 102 -4.85 1.45 -8.11
CA ALA A 102 -4.86 2.67 -8.91
C ALA A 102 -5.43 3.82 -8.06
N SER A 103 -4.60 4.79 -7.72
CA SER A 103 -5.02 6.00 -7.02
C SER A 103 -6.06 6.75 -7.86
N GLY A 104 -7.32 6.76 -7.41
CA GLY A 104 -8.37 7.57 -7.99
C GLY A 104 -8.07 9.06 -7.77
N GLY A 105 -7.38 9.68 -8.73
CA GLY A 105 -7.05 11.10 -8.70
C GLY A 105 -6.90 11.64 -10.12
N GLY A 106 -7.93 12.35 -10.60
CA GLY A 106 -7.93 12.99 -11.92
C GLY A 106 -6.76 13.96 -12.07
N SER A 107 -5.84 13.65 -12.98
CA SER A 107 -4.74 14.53 -13.34
C SER A 107 -5.19 15.49 -14.44
N SER A 108 -5.79 16.62 -14.02
CA SER A 108 -5.83 17.82 -14.85
C SER A 108 -4.41 18.27 -15.12
N LYS A 109 -3.91 18.00 -16.33
CA LYS A 109 -2.61 18.50 -16.81
C LYS A 109 -2.74 20.00 -17.13
N ILE A 110 -2.70 20.86 -16.12
CA ILE A 110 -2.39 22.27 -16.35
C ILE A 110 -0.87 22.35 -16.53
N ASN A 111 -0.44 22.56 -17.78
CA ASN A 111 0.96 22.75 -18.12
C ASN A 111 1.28 24.26 -18.10
N PRO A 112 1.92 24.80 -17.05
CA PRO A 112 2.19 26.24 -16.92
C PRO A 112 3.15 26.78 -17.99
N PHE A 113 3.86 25.90 -18.69
CA PHE A 113 4.81 26.26 -19.74
C PHE A 113 4.19 26.56 -21.11
N LYS A 114 2.87 26.36 -21.29
CA LYS A 114 2.22 26.61 -22.60
C LYS A 114 1.94 28.10 -22.86
N TRP A 115 2.00 28.97 -21.84
CA TRP A 115 1.70 30.40 -21.99
C TRP A 115 2.87 31.24 -22.52
N TRP A 116 4.11 30.73 -22.44
CA TRP A 116 5.31 31.55 -22.73
C TRP A 116 5.82 31.46 -24.18
N ARG A 117 5.03 30.91 -25.11
CA ARG A 117 5.37 30.89 -26.55
C ARG A 117 4.28 31.51 -27.41
N LYS A 118 4.11 32.83 -27.29
CA LYS A 118 3.60 33.67 -28.39
C LYS A 118 4.30 35.03 -28.31
N GLY A 119 5.14 35.31 -29.31
CA GLY A 119 5.75 36.63 -29.51
C GLY A 119 7.23 36.58 -29.91
N ILE A 120 7.50 36.18 -31.16
CA ILE A 120 8.44 36.83 -32.08
C ILE A 120 7.70 36.91 -33.42
#